data_AF-A0A3M2Y0S0-F1
#
_entry.id   AF-A0A3M2Y0S0-F1
#
_cell.length_a   1.000
_cell.length_b   1.000
_cell.length_c   1.000
_cell.angle_alpha   90.00
_cell.angle_beta   90.00
_cell.angle_gamma   90.00
#
_symmetry.space_group_name_H-M   'P 1'
#
loop_
_entity.id
_entity.type
_entity.pdbx_description
1 polymer ?
#
loop_
_entity_poly.entity_id
_entity_poly.type
_entity_poly.pdbx_seq_one_letter_code
_entity_poly.pdbx_strand_id
1 'polypeptide(L)'
;IGHVSRVRRFHPFERLPASDEDAMSFIKLMTRKPRRRYHPLKHLLMITWLFGTVKSFTECYFEVISSLQSRNAVTEPRTSDAIQPDSLITKGEPRPKKLKTSIRNQVMEALAQGTSKQIVCTEFSITVSTVNKLLRMESSLKVAWQNAQFRQQLDAMRSLWAKISDLHAGSGIKALRALSPATYAWLYRNDRDWLMAQHCIKNSAHARIIRPVDWEGRDIRLRGLVESSLYSFYSVGPQCVPLSKSLLFSLVPILASSLESSRHYSCTRAYITGLLRKK
;
A
#
# COMPACT_ATOMS: atom_id res chain seq x y z
N ILE A 1 -49.27 1.67 -4.52
CA ILE A 1 -48.53 2.56 -5.47
C ILE A 1 -48.45 4.02 -5.00
N GLY A 2 -49.44 4.54 -4.25
CA GLY A 2 -49.49 5.97 -3.87
C GLY A 2 -48.27 6.55 -3.14
N HIS A 3 -47.59 5.79 -2.27
CA HIS A 3 -46.45 6.30 -1.48
C HIS A 3 -45.16 6.53 -2.29
N VAL A 4 -45.05 5.94 -3.48
CA VAL A 4 -43.85 6.02 -4.34
C VAL A 4 -43.88 7.24 -5.27
N SER A 5 -45.07 7.79 -5.52
CA SER A 5 -45.32 8.93 -6.41
C SER A 5 -44.52 10.18 -6.06
N ARG A 6 -44.30 10.44 -4.76
CA ARG A 6 -43.54 11.59 -4.26
C ARG A 6 -42.05 11.50 -4.54
N VAL A 7 -41.51 10.27 -4.57
CA VAL A 7 -40.07 9.99 -4.73
C VAL A 7 -39.66 10.00 -6.21
N ARG A 8 -40.61 9.78 -7.13
CA ARG A 8 -40.38 9.80 -8.59
C ARG A 8 -39.92 11.15 -9.13
N ARG A 9 -40.09 12.24 -8.37
CA ARG A 9 -39.68 13.61 -8.75
C ARG A 9 -38.15 13.78 -8.83
N PHE A 10 -37.38 12.83 -8.30
CA PHE A 10 -35.92 12.90 -8.31
C PHE A 10 -35.34 12.00 -9.40
N HIS A 11 -34.39 12.52 -10.18
CA HIS A 11 -33.77 11.89 -11.35
C HIS A 11 -33.30 10.42 -11.15
N PRO A 12 -32.76 10.00 -9.99
CA PRO A 12 -32.40 8.59 -9.76
C PRO A 12 -33.59 7.61 -9.64
N PHE A 13 -34.81 8.15 -9.49
CA PHE A 13 -36.02 7.43 -9.09
C PHE A 13 -37.22 7.63 -10.03
N GLU A 14 -37.03 8.32 -11.15
CA GLU A 14 -38.07 8.53 -12.18
C GLU A 14 -38.67 7.21 -12.68
N ARG A 15 -37.83 6.16 -12.75
CA ARG A 15 -38.17 4.79 -13.20
C ARG A 15 -38.74 3.89 -12.11
N LEU A 16 -39.18 4.43 -10.98
CA LEU A 16 -39.92 3.64 -10.00
C LEU A 16 -41.31 3.26 -10.55
N PRO A 17 -41.89 2.13 -10.12
CA PRO A 17 -43.14 1.61 -10.67
C PRO A 17 -44.29 2.62 -10.66
N ALA A 18 -44.93 2.80 -11.82
CA ALA A 18 -46.12 3.64 -11.99
C ALA A 18 -47.39 2.81 -12.22
N SER A 19 -47.23 1.68 -12.91
CA SER A 19 -48.26 0.69 -13.24
C SER A 19 -47.92 -0.66 -12.60
N ASP A 20 -48.91 -1.55 -12.47
CA ASP A 20 -48.72 -2.93 -12.00
C ASP A 20 -47.71 -3.70 -12.88
N GLU A 21 -47.66 -3.41 -14.19
CA GLU A 21 -46.69 -4.00 -15.12
C GLU A 21 -45.25 -3.56 -14.82
N ASP A 22 -45.05 -2.28 -14.50
CA ASP A 22 -43.75 -1.75 -14.08
C ASP A 22 -43.33 -2.35 -12.74
N ALA A 23 -44.30 -2.56 -11.86
CA ALA A 23 -44.11 -3.09 -10.53
C ALA A 23 -43.62 -4.54 -10.60
N MET A 24 -44.22 -5.34 -11.49
CA MET A 24 -43.76 -6.69 -11.82
C MET A 24 -42.33 -6.70 -12.38
N SER A 25 -42.03 -5.78 -13.29
CA SER A 25 -40.70 -5.63 -13.89
C SER A 25 -39.64 -5.24 -12.84
N PHE A 26 -40.00 -4.37 -11.91
CA PHE A 26 -39.16 -3.94 -10.80
C PHE A 26 -38.87 -5.09 -9.81
N ILE A 27 -39.89 -5.88 -9.43
CA ILE A 27 -39.68 -7.07 -8.59
C ILE A 27 -38.75 -8.06 -9.28
N LYS A 28 -38.98 -8.35 -10.56
CA LYS A 28 -38.12 -9.25 -11.35
C LYS A 28 -36.67 -8.75 -11.41
N LEU A 29 -36.45 -7.44 -11.42
CA LEU A 29 -35.12 -6.83 -11.41
C LEU A 29 -34.42 -6.97 -10.05
N MET A 30 -35.16 -6.79 -8.95
CA MET A 30 -34.62 -6.79 -7.58
C MET A 30 -34.42 -8.19 -7.00
N THR A 31 -35.17 -9.19 -7.46
CA THR A 31 -35.08 -10.60 -7.01
C THR A 31 -34.02 -11.40 -7.76
N ARG A 32 -33.54 -10.92 -8.91
CA ARG A 32 -32.47 -11.56 -9.68
C ARG A 32 -31.09 -11.14 -9.16
N LYS A 33 -30.07 -11.97 -9.44
CA LYS A 33 -28.68 -11.66 -9.10
C LYS A 33 -28.29 -10.26 -9.64
N PRO A 34 -27.92 -9.30 -8.77
CA PRO A 34 -27.62 -7.94 -9.20
C PRO A 34 -26.41 -7.95 -10.13
N ARG A 35 -26.57 -7.40 -11.34
CA ARG A 35 -25.46 -7.12 -12.26
C ARG A 35 -24.90 -5.71 -12.07
N ARG A 36 -25.55 -4.89 -11.24
CA ARG A 36 -25.21 -3.48 -10.93
C ARG A 36 -25.57 -3.18 -9.47
N ARG A 37 -24.99 -2.13 -8.90
CA ARG A 37 -25.35 -1.64 -7.55
C ARG A 37 -26.73 -0.98 -7.62
N TYR A 38 -27.64 -1.41 -6.77
CA TYR A 38 -28.94 -0.75 -6.61
C TYR A 38 -28.86 0.28 -5.48
N HIS A 39 -29.60 1.38 -5.64
CA HIS A 39 -29.67 2.41 -4.61
C HIS A 39 -30.41 1.87 -3.37
N PRO A 40 -29.95 2.12 -2.13
CA PRO A 40 -30.56 1.61 -0.90
C PRO A 40 -32.06 1.93 -0.79
N LEU A 41 -32.48 3.10 -1.28
CA LEU A 41 -33.90 3.48 -1.32
C LEU A 41 -34.78 2.50 -2.12
N LYS A 42 -34.26 1.85 -3.18
CA LYS A 42 -35.02 0.85 -3.94
C LYS A 42 -35.27 -0.42 -3.12
N HIS A 43 -34.31 -0.79 -2.25
CA HIS A 43 -34.50 -1.88 -1.31
C HIS A 43 -35.53 -1.54 -0.25
N LEU A 44 -35.47 -0.32 0.29
CA LEU A 44 -36.44 0.16 1.28
C LEU A 44 -37.86 0.15 0.71
N LEU A 45 -38.05 0.59 -0.54
CA LEU A 45 -39.35 0.56 -1.23
C LEU A 45 -39.86 -0.86 -1.45
N MET A 46 -38.98 -1.80 -1.80
CA MET A 46 -39.33 -3.20 -1.94
C MET A 46 -39.76 -3.81 -0.60
N ILE A 47 -39.04 -3.46 0.49
CA ILE A 47 -39.38 -3.89 1.84
C ILE A 47 -40.75 -3.36 2.26
N THR A 48 -41.00 -2.06 2.09
CA THR A 48 -42.30 -1.46 2.43
C THR A 48 -43.44 -2.00 1.57
N TRP A 49 -43.16 -2.44 0.35
CA TRP A 49 -44.19 -3.04 -0.49
C TRP A 49 -44.54 -4.47 -0.08
N LEU A 50 -43.54 -5.29 0.30
CA LEU A 50 -43.75 -6.68 0.70
C LEU A 50 -44.25 -6.83 2.14
N PHE A 51 -43.74 -6.02 3.07
CA PHE A 51 -44.00 -6.14 4.51
C PHE A 51 -44.86 -5.00 5.06
N GLY A 52 -45.25 -4.03 4.22
CA GLY A 52 -45.98 -2.83 4.61
C GLY A 52 -45.10 -1.81 5.34
N THR A 53 -44.44 -2.24 6.43
CA THR A 53 -43.55 -1.41 7.24
C THR A 53 -42.16 -2.02 7.37
N VAL A 54 -41.17 -1.18 7.62
CA VAL A 54 -39.79 -1.63 7.88
C VAL A 54 -39.73 -2.42 9.18
N LYS A 55 -40.56 -2.09 10.18
CA LYS A 55 -40.60 -2.77 11.47
C LYS A 55 -41.00 -4.24 11.32
N SER A 56 -42.08 -4.51 10.59
CA SER A 56 -42.56 -5.86 10.29
C SER A 56 -41.52 -6.69 9.54
N PHE A 57 -40.76 -6.06 8.63
CA PHE A 57 -39.63 -6.72 7.98
C PHE A 57 -38.51 -7.06 8.96
N THR A 58 -38.10 -6.13 9.82
CA THR A 58 -37.02 -6.37 10.78
C THR A 58 -37.37 -7.48 11.76
N GLU A 59 -38.60 -7.52 12.27
CA GLU A 59 -39.09 -8.58 13.16
C GLU A 59 -38.98 -9.95 12.48
N CYS A 60 -39.56 -10.10 11.28
CA CYS A 60 -39.48 -11.33 10.50
C CYS A 60 -38.04 -11.72 10.13
N TYR A 61 -37.21 -10.74 9.75
CA TYR A 61 -35.81 -10.97 9.41
C TYR A 61 -35.00 -11.50 10.59
N PHE A 62 -35.18 -10.92 11.78
CA PHE A 62 -34.51 -11.37 12.99
C PHE A 62 -34.99 -12.75 13.47
N GLU A 63 -36.29 -13.04 13.34
CA GLU A 63 -36.82 -14.38 13.62
C GLU A 63 -36.20 -15.44 12.71
N VAL A 64 -36.13 -15.16 11.39
CA VAL A 64 -35.51 -16.08 10.43
C VAL A 64 -34.03 -16.26 10.71
N ILE A 65 -33.28 -15.19 10.99
CA ILE A 65 -31.85 -15.29 11.33
C ILE A 65 -31.63 -16.10 12.60
N SER A 66 -32.41 -15.83 13.64
CA SER A 66 -32.35 -16.58 14.89
C SER A 66 -32.64 -18.06 14.67
N SER A 67 -33.64 -18.39 13.82
CA SER A 67 -33.96 -19.77 13.47
C SER A 67 -32.83 -20.49 12.70
N LEU A 68 -32.12 -19.78 11.83
CA LEU A 68 -30.98 -20.31 11.07
C LEU A 68 -29.75 -20.51 11.97
N GLN A 69 -29.55 -19.60 12.94
CA GLN A 69 -28.48 -19.72 13.93
C GLN A 69 -28.73 -20.87 14.91
N SER A 70 -29.96 -21.06 15.40
CA SER A 70 -30.33 -22.23 16.22
C SER A 70 -30.18 -23.54 15.46
N ARG A 71 -30.47 -23.61 14.15
CA ARG A 71 -30.22 -24.81 13.34
C ARG A 71 -28.74 -25.14 13.21
N ASN A 72 -27.87 -24.13 13.21
CA ASN A 72 -26.42 -24.32 13.13
C ASN A 72 -25.76 -24.53 14.50
N ALA A 73 -26.43 -24.19 15.61
CA ALA A 73 -25.90 -24.32 16.97
C ALA A 73 -26.12 -25.71 17.61
N VAL A 74 -26.95 -26.58 17.03
CA VAL A 74 -27.23 -27.94 17.55
C VAL A 74 -26.22 -29.01 17.06
N THR A 75 -25.16 -28.62 16.34
CA THR A 75 -24.13 -29.59 15.89
C THR A 75 -22.96 -29.69 16.89
N GLU A 76 -23.18 -30.43 17.98
CA GLU A 76 -22.10 -31.10 18.72
C GLU A 76 -21.46 -32.20 17.85
N PRO A 77 -20.14 -32.47 17.98
CA PRO A 77 -19.42 -33.37 17.11
C PRO A 77 -19.71 -34.84 17.49
N ARG A 78 -20.67 -35.47 16.82
CA ARG A 78 -20.86 -36.92 16.90
C ARG A 78 -20.02 -37.63 15.85
N THR A 79 -19.08 -38.41 16.38
CA THR A 79 -18.34 -39.50 15.76
C THR A 79 -19.21 -40.32 14.80
N SER A 80 -18.59 -40.63 13.66
CA SER A 80 -18.88 -41.71 12.72
C SER A 80 -19.96 -42.69 13.16
N ASP A 81 -21.11 -42.66 12.47
CA ASP A 81 -21.62 -43.84 11.78
C ASP A 81 -22.66 -43.45 10.72
N ALA A 82 -22.66 -44.24 9.65
CA ALA A 82 -23.40 -44.03 8.42
C ALA A 82 -24.93 -43.99 8.64
N ILE A 83 -25.62 -43.09 7.91
CA ILE A 83 -26.75 -43.35 6.99
C ILE A 83 -27.09 -42.04 6.25
N GLN A 84 -27.41 -42.17 4.97
CA GLN A 84 -27.45 -41.16 3.90
C GLN A 84 -28.49 -40.04 4.09
N PRO A 85 -28.24 -38.80 3.61
CA PRO A 85 -29.29 -37.83 3.38
C PRO A 85 -29.74 -37.87 1.92
N ASP A 86 -31.04 -38.16 1.77
CA ASP A 86 -31.81 -37.92 0.56
C ASP A 86 -31.85 -36.41 0.23
N SER A 87 -31.49 -36.11 -1.02
CA SER A 87 -31.85 -34.96 -1.84
C SER A 87 -31.87 -33.54 -1.23
N LEU A 88 -30.69 -32.97 -0.98
CA LEU A 88 -30.47 -31.55 -1.30
C LEU A 88 -30.37 -31.41 -2.82
N ILE A 89 -31.23 -30.58 -3.41
CA ILE A 89 -31.17 -30.19 -4.82
C ILE A 89 -29.84 -29.46 -5.08
N THR A 90 -28.81 -30.25 -5.34
CA THR A 90 -27.55 -29.80 -5.91
C THR A 90 -27.82 -29.52 -7.38
N LYS A 91 -27.40 -28.35 -7.85
CA LYS A 91 -27.29 -28.11 -9.29
C LYS A 91 -26.44 -29.25 -9.85
N GLY A 92 -27.07 -30.09 -10.66
CA GLY A 92 -26.54 -31.38 -11.08
C GLY A 92 -25.06 -31.32 -11.40
N GLU A 93 -24.29 -32.18 -10.75
CA GLU A 93 -22.91 -32.42 -11.13
C GLU A 93 -22.88 -32.75 -12.62
N PRO A 94 -22.21 -31.93 -13.45
CA PRO A 94 -22.12 -32.26 -14.86
C PRO A 94 -21.34 -33.58 -14.98
N ARG A 95 -22.02 -34.60 -15.52
CA ARG A 95 -21.46 -35.92 -15.88
C ARG A 95 -20.00 -35.74 -16.34
N PRO A 96 -19.01 -36.34 -15.65
CA PRO A 96 -17.62 -36.03 -15.90
C PRO A 96 -17.24 -36.48 -17.31
N LYS A 97 -16.99 -35.52 -18.20
CA LYS A 97 -16.17 -35.75 -19.39
C LYS A 97 -14.75 -35.97 -18.88
N LYS A 98 -14.39 -37.22 -18.58
CA LYS A 98 -13.07 -37.59 -18.06
C LYS A 98 -12.03 -37.23 -19.12
N LEU A 99 -11.29 -36.14 -18.91
CA LEU A 99 -10.06 -35.89 -19.66
C LEU A 99 -9.13 -37.08 -19.40
N LYS A 100 -8.52 -37.63 -20.45
CA LYS A 100 -7.56 -38.74 -20.30
C LYS A 100 -6.49 -38.36 -19.27
N THR A 101 -6.20 -39.26 -18.34
CA THR A 101 -5.33 -39.00 -17.17
C THR A 101 -3.96 -38.46 -17.56
N SER A 102 -3.40 -38.91 -18.68
CA SER A 102 -2.12 -38.42 -19.22
C SER A 102 -2.16 -36.92 -19.57
N ILE A 103 -3.18 -36.48 -20.30
CA ILE A 103 -3.34 -35.08 -20.70
C ILE A 103 -3.60 -34.21 -19.47
N ARG A 104 -4.35 -34.72 -18.48
CA ARG A 104 -4.56 -34.01 -17.21
C ARG A 104 -3.22 -33.72 -16.52
N ASN A 105 -2.37 -34.73 -16.36
CA ASN A 105 -1.09 -34.57 -15.66
C ASN A 105 -0.16 -33.60 -16.39
N GLN A 106 -0.10 -33.66 -17.72
CA GLN A 106 0.69 -32.71 -18.53
C GLN A 106 0.19 -31.27 -18.37
N VAL A 107 -1.13 -31.06 -18.36
CA VAL A 107 -1.73 -29.73 -18.12
C VAL A 107 -1.44 -29.25 -16.70
N MET A 108 -1.49 -30.13 -15.70
CA MET A 108 -1.15 -29.76 -14.32
C MET A 108 0.32 -29.36 -14.19
N GLU A 109 1.23 -30.10 -14.83
CA GLU A 109 2.66 -29.77 -14.85
C GLU A 109 2.90 -28.42 -15.54
N ALA A 110 2.33 -28.19 -16.72
CA ALA A 110 2.44 -26.92 -17.43
C ALA A 110 1.90 -25.74 -16.59
N LEU A 111 0.77 -25.93 -15.89
CA LEU A 111 0.21 -24.92 -14.99
C LEU A 111 1.07 -24.73 -13.73
N ALA A 112 1.67 -25.78 -13.19
CA ALA A 112 2.58 -25.65 -12.05
C ALA A 112 3.81 -24.78 -12.40
N GLN A 113 4.26 -24.83 -13.66
CA GLN A 113 5.33 -23.97 -14.20
C GLN A 113 4.91 -22.51 -14.45
N GLY A 114 3.63 -22.16 -14.28
CA GLY A 114 3.14 -20.78 -14.42
C GLY A 114 2.76 -20.37 -15.85
N THR A 115 2.67 -21.32 -16.79
CA THR A 115 2.23 -21.01 -18.16
C THR A 115 0.87 -20.32 -18.17
N SER A 116 0.66 -19.41 -19.14
CA SER A 116 -0.61 -18.69 -19.24
C SER A 116 -1.72 -19.65 -19.66
N LYS A 117 -2.95 -19.38 -19.22
CA LYS A 117 -4.12 -20.22 -19.55
C LYS A 117 -4.30 -20.37 -21.06
N GLN A 118 -4.05 -19.29 -21.79
CA GLN A 118 -4.18 -19.23 -23.25
C GLN A 118 -3.18 -20.16 -23.92
N ILE A 119 -1.91 -20.13 -23.50
CA ILE A 119 -0.85 -21.00 -24.03
C ILE A 119 -1.19 -22.47 -23.78
N VAL A 120 -1.62 -22.81 -22.56
CA VAL A 120 -2.06 -24.17 -22.21
C VAL A 120 -3.26 -24.60 -23.05
N CYS A 121 -4.20 -23.68 -23.32
CA CYS A 121 -5.37 -23.99 -24.15
C CYS A 121 -4.97 -24.28 -25.60
N THR A 122 -4.03 -23.52 -26.15
CA THR A 122 -3.54 -23.72 -27.53
C THR A 122 -2.70 -24.99 -27.65
N GLU A 123 -1.82 -25.25 -26.69
CA GLU A 123 -0.89 -26.38 -26.70
C GLU A 123 -1.63 -27.72 -26.57
N PHE A 124 -2.55 -27.82 -25.62
CA PHE A 124 -3.27 -29.06 -25.36
C PHE A 124 -4.61 -29.15 -26.12
N SER A 125 -4.96 -28.15 -26.93
CA SER A 125 -6.26 -28.03 -27.62
C SER A 125 -7.45 -28.16 -26.67
N ILE A 126 -7.38 -27.48 -25.52
CA ILE A 126 -8.38 -27.51 -24.45
C ILE A 126 -9.04 -26.14 -24.31
N THR A 127 -10.32 -26.11 -23.91
CA THR A 127 -11.00 -24.84 -23.63
C THR A 127 -10.56 -24.20 -22.30
N VAL A 128 -10.54 -22.87 -22.23
CA VAL A 128 -10.26 -22.09 -20.99
C VAL A 128 -11.17 -22.50 -19.83
N SER A 129 -12.42 -22.89 -20.13
CA SER A 129 -13.37 -23.40 -19.15
C SER A 129 -12.89 -24.68 -18.47
N THR A 130 -12.22 -25.58 -19.20
CA THR A 130 -11.65 -26.81 -18.64
C THR A 130 -10.46 -26.50 -17.72
N VAL A 131 -9.57 -25.59 -18.13
CA VAL A 131 -8.45 -25.12 -17.29
C VAL A 131 -8.98 -24.48 -16.00
N ASN A 132 -9.97 -23.60 -16.10
CA ASN A 132 -10.59 -22.99 -14.92
C ASN A 132 -11.32 -24.00 -14.03
N LYS A 133 -11.87 -25.09 -14.58
CA LYS A 133 -12.43 -26.19 -13.77
C LYS A 133 -11.31 -26.92 -13.02
N LEU A 134 -10.20 -27.26 -13.69
CA LEU A 134 -9.06 -27.92 -13.05
C LEU A 134 -8.50 -27.08 -11.89
N LEU A 135 -8.28 -25.77 -12.12
CA LEU A 135 -7.83 -24.84 -11.07
C LEU A 135 -8.83 -24.62 -9.92
N ARG A 136 -10.11 -24.94 -10.13
CA ARG A 136 -11.12 -24.89 -9.04
C ARG A 136 -11.17 -26.19 -8.25
N MET A 137 -10.97 -27.33 -8.92
CA MET A 137 -10.95 -28.64 -8.27
C MET A 137 -9.69 -28.84 -7.43
N GLU A 138 -8.53 -28.32 -7.89
CA GLU A 138 -7.26 -28.45 -7.18
C GLU A 138 -6.74 -27.08 -6.72
N SER A 139 -7.00 -26.76 -5.45
CA SER A 139 -6.62 -25.49 -4.84
C SER A 139 -5.10 -25.33 -4.71
N SER A 140 -4.37 -26.41 -4.42
CA SER A 140 -2.90 -26.43 -4.36
C SER A 140 -2.27 -26.07 -5.69
N LEU A 141 -2.75 -26.66 -6.79
CA LEU A 141 -2.30 -26.35 -8.16
C LEU A 141 -2.55 -24.88 -8.49
N LYS A 142 -3.70 -24.33 -8.10
CA LYS A 142 -4.01 -22.91 -8.30
C LYS A 142 -3.02 -22.00 -7.59
N VAL A 143 -2.67 -22.29 -6.34
CA VAL A 143 -1.68 -21.51 -5.58
C VAL A 143 -0.30 -21.63 -6.22
N ALA A 144 0.12 -22.84 -6.61
CA ALA A 144 1.39 -23.07 -7.31
C ALA A 144 1.47 -22.27 -8.63
N TRP A 145 0.43 -22.35 -9.46
CA TRP A 145 0.32 -21.59 -10.70
C TRP A 145 0.38 -20.07 -10.46
N GLN A 146 -0.37 -19.55 -9.48
CA GLN A 146 -0.35 -18.13 -9.14
C GLN A 146 1.04 -17.67 -8.68
N ASN A 147 1.72 -18.46 -7.86
CA ASN A 147 3.07 -18.18 -7.38
C ASN A 147 4.08 -18.21 -8.53
N ALA A 148 3.99 -19.18 -9.43
CA ALA A 148 4.86 -19.27 -10.61
C ALA A 148 4.65 -18.09 -11.55
N GLN A 149 3.39 -17.70 -11.82
CA GLN A 149 3.08 -16.49 -12.61
C GLN A 149 3.62 -15.23 -11.96
N PHE A 150 3.44 -15.09 -10.65
CA PHE A 150 3.95 -13.95 -9.92
C PHE A 150 5.48 -13.86 -10.00
N ARG A 151 6.19 -14.98 -9.84
CA ARG A 151 7.66 -15.05 -9.98
C ARG A 151 8.11 -14.66 -11.39
N GLN A 152 7.49 -15.21 -12.43
CA GLN A 152 7.80 -14.85 -13.82
C GLN A 152 7.56 -13.36 -14.10
N GLN A 153 6.45 -12.81 -13.62
CA GLN A 153 6.17 -11.38 -13.76
C GLN A 153 7.20 -10.54 -13.01
N LEU A 154 7.58 -10.96 -11.82
CA LEU A 154 8.58 -10.30 -10.99
C LEU A 154 9.95 -10.30 -11.70
N ASP A 155 10.39 -11.42 -12.24
CA ASP A 155 11.64 -11.54 -13.00
C ASP A 155 11.63 -10.71 -14.30
N ALA A 156 10.49 -10.67 -15.00
CA ALA A 156 10.32 -9.84 -16.18
C ALA A 156 10.43 -8.34 -15.84
N MET A 157 9.78 -7.90 -14.76
CA MET A 157 9.86 -6.51 -14.30
C MET A 157 11.27 -6.16 -13.79
N ARG A 158 11.93 -7.07 -13.05
CA ARG A 158 13.33 -6.90 -12.62
C ARG A 158 14.27 -6.76 -13.82
N SER A 159 14.11 -7.60 -14.83
CA SER A 159 14.91 -7.56 -16.05
C SER A 159 14.69 -6.29 -16.86
N LEU A 160 13.44 -5.83 -16.96
CA LEU A 160 13.12 -4.56 -17.63
C LEU A 160 13.73 -3.37 -16.87
N TRP A 161 13.65 -3.38 -15.54
CA TRP A 161 14.28 -2.36 -14.70
C TRP A 161 15.81 -2.39 -14.80
N ALA A 162 16.42 -3.57 -14.83
CA ALA A 162 17.86 -3.72 -15.03
C ALA A 162 18.32 -3.13 -16.37
N LYS A 163 17.64 -3.46 -17.48
CA LYS A 163 17.91 -2.88 -18.80
C LYS A 163 17.84 -1.36 -18.80
N ILE A 164 16.81 -0.77 -18.20
CA ILE A 164 16.67 0.68 -18.07
C ILE A 164 17.81 1.28 -17.24
N SER A 165 18.17 0.61 -16.14
CA SER A 165 19.24 1.06 -15.26
C SER A 165 20.61 0.98 -15.91
N ASP A 166 20.84 0.03 -16.81
CA ASP A 166 22.10 -0.16 -17.52
C ASP A 166 22.25 0.83 -18.68
N LEU A 167 21.17 1.07 -19.44
CA LEU A 167 21.10 2.09 -20.49
C LEU A 167 21.35 3.51 -19.95
N HIS A 168 20.99 3.77 -18.70
CA HIS A 168 21.15 5.06 -18.03
C HIS A 168 22.06 4.97 -16.80
N ALA A 169 23.19 4.25 -16.93
CA ALA A 169 24.22 4.15 -15.90
C ALA A 169 24.81 5.54 -15.56
N GLY A 170 24.26 6.21 -14.55
CA GLY A 170 24.65 7.56 -14.13
C GLY A 170 23.46 8.49 -13.84
N SER A 171 22.27 8.13 -14.29
CA SER A 171 21.04 8.86 -13.96
C SER A 171 20.55 8.51 -12.54
N GLY A 172 20.19 9.52 -11.75
CA GLY A 172 19.59 9.30 -10.43
C GLY A 172 18.21 8.63 -10.50
N ILE A 173 17.76 8.05 -9.37
CA ILE A 173 16.47 7.33 -9.25
C ILE A 173 15.29 8.14 -9.82
N LYS A 174 15.30 9.47 -9.65
CA LYS A 174 14.24 10.36 -10.12
C LYS A 174 14.12 10.35 -11.65
N ALA A 175 15.24 10.29 -12.36
CA ALA A 175 15.27 10.22 -13.82
C ALA A 175 14.87 8.82 -14.32
N LEU A 176 15.37 7.75 -13.67
CA LEU A 176 14.96 6.36 -14.00
C LEU A 176 13.46 6.13 -13.79
N ARG A 177 12.89 6.68 -12.71
CA ARG A 177 11.45 6.64 -12.45
C ARG A 177 10.64 7.38 -13.51
N ALA A 178 11.15 8.51 -14.02
CA ALA A 178 10.49 9.27 -15.06
C ALA A 178 10.42 8.49 -16.39
N LEU A 179 11.43 7.66 -16.68
CA LEU A 179 11.47 6.87 -17.91
C LEU A 179 10.45 5.73 -17.93
N SER A 180 10.28 5.00 -16.82
CA SER A 180 9.21 4.01 -16.69
C SER A 180 8.50 4.07 -15.32
N PRO A 181 7.48 4.94 -15.19
CA PRO A 181 6.71 5.04 -13.95
C PRO A 181 5.97 3.75 -13.62
N ALA A 182 5.49 3.02 -14.64
CA ALA A 182 4.73 1.80 -14.49
C ALA A 182 5.56 0.67 -13.86
N THR A 183 6.77 0.42 -14.38
CA THR A 183 7.68 -0.62 -13.88
C THR A 183 8.13 -0.30 -12.45
N TYR A 184 8.49 0.95 -12.19
CA TYR A 184 8.87 1.40 -10.85
C TYR A 184 7.71 1.20 -9.86
N ALA A 185 6.52 1.66 -10.21
CA ALA A 185 5.36 1.56 -9.32
C ALA A 185 4.90 0.11 -9.11
N TRP A 186 5.13 -0.78 -10.08
CA TRP A 186 4.86 -2.21 -9.91
C TRP A 186 5.88 -2.85 -8.97
N LEU A 187 7.19 -2.66 -9.20
CA LEU A 187 8.25 -3.21 -8.34
C LEU A 187 8.19 -2.65 -6.92
N TYR A 188 7.88 -1.36 -6.76
CA TYR A 188 7.74 -0.77 -5.43
C TYR A 188 6.63 -1.42 -4.58
N ARG A 189 5.55 -1.89 -5.22
CA ARG A 189 4.42 -2.55 -4.52
C ARG A 189 4.68 -4.02 -4.24
N ASN A 190 5.42 -4.70 -5.11
CA ASN A 190 5.56 -6.16 -5.08
C ASN A 190 6.94 -6.64 -4.59
N ASP A 191 7.98 -5.82 -4.71
CA ASP A 191 9.37 -6.17 -4.45
C ASP A 191 10.24 -4.93 -4.12
N ARG A 192 9.88 -4.25 -3.04
CA ARG A 192 10.51 -3.00 -2.63
C ARG A 192 11.96 -3.18 -2.21
N ASP A 193 12.27 -4.26 -1.50
CA ASP A 193 13.59 -4.48 -0.92
C ASP A 193 14.64 -4.68 -2.00
N TRP A 194 14.34 -5.49 -3.03
CA TRP A 194 15.19 -5.65 -4.20
C TRP A 194 15.43 -4.32 -4.93
N LEU A 195 14.36 -3.53 -5.12
CA LEU A 195 14.45 -2.22 -5.77
C LEU A 195 15.35 -1.25 -5.01
N MET A 196 15.24 -1.21 -3.67
CA MET A 196 16.09 -0.34 -2.84
C MET A 196 17.54 -0.84 -2.81
N ALA A 197 17.77 -2.14 -2.70
CA ALA A 197 19.12 -2.73 -2.70
C ALA A 197 19.90 -2.38 -3.98
N GLN A 198 19.24 -2.46 -5.14
CA GLN A 198 19.84 -2.12 -6.44
C GLN A 198 20.32 -0.65 -6.51
N HIS A 199 19.65 0.24 -5.78
CA HIS A 199 20.00 1.66 -5.73
C HIS A 199 21.01 2.00 -4.62
N CYS A 200 20.98 1.32 -3.48
CA CYS A 200 21.96 1.52 -2.40
C CYS A 200 23.38 1.21 -2.89
N ILE A 201 23.57 0.15 -3.69
CA ILE A 201 24.86 -0.20 -4.29
C ILE A 201 25.37 0.94 -5.19
N LYS A 202 24.49 1.57 -5.99
CA LYS A 202 24.86 2.63 -6.94
C LYS A 202 24.99 4.01 -6.29
N ASN A 203 24.26 4.30 -5.21
CA ASN A 203 24.28 5.59 -4.51
C ASN A 203 25.28 5.67 -3.36
N SER A 204 25.88 4.55 -2.93
CA SER A 204 26.92 4.53 -1.89
C SER A 204 28.12 5.43 -2.25
N ALA A 205 28.39 5.63 -3.55
CA ALA A 205 29.40 6.57 -4.03
C ALA A 205 29.17 8.03 -3.59
N HIS A 206 27.94 8.39 -3.18
CA HIS A 206 27.57 9.71 -2.67
C HIS A 206 27.02 9.67 -1.24
N ALA A 207 27.38 8.66 -0.44
CA ALA A 207 27.31 8.85 1.00
C ALA A 207 28.15 10.10 1.29
N ARG A 208 27.49 11.22 1.62
CA ARG A 208 28.16 12.45 2.04
C ARG A 208 29.16 12.00 3.09
N ILE A 209 30.45 12.07 2.77
CA ILE A 209 31.51 11.89 3.75
C ILE A 209 31.31 13.06 4.71
N ILE A 210 30.48 12.88 5.73
CA ILE A 210 30.39 13.79 6.86
C ILE A 210 31.72 13.58 7.56
N ARG A 211 32.74 14.31 7.10
CA ARG A 211 34.03 14.31 7.78
C ARG A 211 33.75 14.79 9.20
N PRO A 212 34.18 14.05 10.24
CA PRO A 212 34.03 14.51 11.61
C PRO A 212 34.68 15.89 11.70
N VAL A 213 33.88 16.87 12.12
CA VAL A 213 34.35 18.25 12.24
C VAL A 213 35.31 18.29 13.43
N ASP A 214 36.56 18.67 13.19
CA ASP A 214 37.54 18.92 14.24
C ASP A 214 37.19 20.23 14.98
N TRP A 215 36.40 20.09 16.04
CA TRP A 215 35.98 21.20 16.89
C TRP A 215 37.11 21.74 17.77
N GLU A 216 38.07 20.89 18.16
CA GLU A 216 39.20 21.28 19.00
C GLU A 216 40.14 22.22 18.23
N GLY A 217 40.51 21.84 17.00
CA GLY A 217 41.32 22.70 16.13
C GLY A 217 40.61 24.02 15.77
N ARG A 218 39.28 24.00 15.64
CA ARG A 218 38.47 25.23 15.47
C ARG A 218 38.47 26.11 16.70
N ASP A 219 38.42 25.53 17.90
CA ASP A 219 38.42 26.27 19.16
C ASP A 219 39.75 26.99 19.39
N ILE A 220 40.87 26.28 19.21
CA ILE A 220 42.21 26.86 19.31
C ILE A 220 42.37 28.05 18.34
N ARG A 221 41.90 27.90 17.10
CA ARG A 221 41.97 28.97 16.09
C ARG A 221 41.12 30.18 16.47
N LEU A 222 39.91 29.95 16.99
CA LEU A 222 39.02 31.03 17.39
C LEU A 222 39.60 31.83 18.57
N ARG A 223 40.18 31.14 19.56
CA ARG A 223 40.91 31.79 20.66
C ARG A 223 42.07 32.64 20.15
N GLY A 224 42.92 32.09 19.26
CA GLY A 224 44.05 32.83 18.68
C GLY A 224 43.60 34.07 17.89
N LEU A 225 42.46 34.01 17.23
CA LEU A 225 41.86 35.17 16.55
C LEU A 225 41.44 36.26 17.54
N VAL A 226 40.87 35.88 18.69
CA VAL A 226 40.53 36.83 19.76
C VAL A 226 41.79 37.44 20.36
N GLU A 227 42.81 36.64 20.66
CA GLU A 227 44.09 37.12 21.22
C GLU A 227 44.78 38.13 20.30
N SER A 228 44.90 37.81 19.01
CA SER A 228 45.53 38.69 18.01
C SER A 228 44.72 39.98 17.75
N SER A 229 43.38 39.89 17.73
CA SER A 229 42.51 41.06 17.56
C SER A 229 42.57 42.01 18.76
N LEU A 230 42.69 41.47 19.97
CA LEU A 230 42.89 42.28 21.18
C LEU A 230 44.28 42.90 21.21
N TYR A 231 45.32 42.13 20.89
CA TYR A 231 46.69 42.63 20.84
C TYR A 231 46.84 43.78 19.83
N SER A 232 46.31 43.63 18.62
CA SER A 232 46.33 44.69 17.59
C SER A 232 45.55 45.94 18.02
N PHE A 233 44.39 45.78 18.65
CA PHE A 233 43.59 46.91 19.13
C PHE A 233 44.29 47.70 20.25
N TYR A 234 44.88 47.02 21.24
CA TYR A 234 45.53 47.68 22.38
C TYR A 234 46.98 48.13 22.11
N SER A 235 47.65 47.57 21.08
CA SER A 235 48.98 48.03 20.67
C SER A 235 48.96 49.29 19.81
N VAL A 236 47.89 49.51 19.04
CA VAL A 236 47.74 50.65 18.12
C VAL A 236 46.77 51.72 18.66
N GLY A 237 45.87 51.36 19.58
CA GLY A 237 44.78 52.21 20.07
C GLY A 237 44.98 52.80 21.49
N PRO A 238 44.00 53.59 21.98
CA PRO A 238 44.05 54.21 23.31
C PRO A 238 44.06 53.13 24.42
N GLN A 239 45.15 53.10 25.19
CA GLN A 239 45.43 52.09 26.24
C GLN A 239 44.38 52.06 27.37
N CYS A 240 43.51 53.06 27.48
CA CYS A 240 42.57 53.22 28.58
C CYS A 240 41.13 52.76 28.27
N VAL A 241 40.85 52.10 27.14
CA VAL A 241 39.49 51.59 26.86
C VAL A 241 39.23 50.28 27.60
N PRO A 242 38.24 50.23 28.51
CA PRO A 242 37.98 49.03 29.31
C PRO A 242 37.31 47.95 28.45
N LEU A 243 37.84 46.73 28.48
CA LEU A 243 37.33 45.61 27.67
C LEU A 243 35.85 45.30 27.98
N SER A 244 34.96 45.52 27.02
CA SER A 244 33.52 45.20 27.13
C SER A 244 33.15 44.03 26.23
N LYS A 245 32.06 43.30 26.57
CA LYS A 245 31.49 42.26 25.71
C LYS A 245 31.12 42.79 24.32
N SER A 246 30.54 43.99 24.25
CA SER A 246 30.19 44.63 22.98
C SER A 246 31.42 44.93 22.12
N LEU A 247 32.48 45.44 22.74
CA LEU A 247 33.76 45.69 22.08
C LEU A 247 34.36 44.39 21.53
N LEU A 248 34.33 43.31 22.32
CA LEU A 248 34.87 42.01 21.94
C LEU A 248 34.12 41.43 20.72
N PHE A 249 32.79 41.53 20.68
CA PHE A 249 32.00 41.11 19.52
C PHE A 249 32.18 42.02 18.30
N SER A 250 32.46 43.32 18.48
CA SER A 250 32.79 44.19 17.36
C SER A 250 34.17 43.88 16.75
N LEU A 251 35.14 43.47 17.58
CA LEU A 251 36.48 43.10 17.13
C LEU A 251 36.50 41.73 16.44
N VAL A 252 35.68 40.78 16.90
CA VAL A 252 35.57 39.44 16.30
C VAL A 252 34.09 39.10 16.06
N PRO A 253 33.50 39.49 14.90
CA PRO A 253 32.08 39.29 14.62
C PRO A 253 31.65 37.80 14.57
N ILE A 254 32.56 36.93 14.13
CA ILE A 254 32.33 35.47 14.02
C ILE A 254 32.11 34.83 15.40
N LEU A 255 32.61 35.48 16.46
CA LEU A 255 32.55 34.97 17.82
C LEU A 255 31.12 34.84 18.34
N ALA A 256 30.23 35.77 17.99
CA ALA A 256 28.84 35.71 18.42
C ALA A 256 28.18 34.41 17.92
N SER A 257 28.26 34.14 16.61
CA SER A 257 27.72 32.92 16.01
C SER A 257 28.39 31.63 16.51
N SER A 258 29.70 31.68 16.76
CA SER A 258 30.46 30.49 17.21
C SER A 258 30.12 30.10 18.64
N LEU A 259 29.79 31.09 19.49
CA LEU A 259 29.47 30.87 20.90
C LEU A 259 27.98 30.62 21.18
N GLU A 260 27.12 30.63 20.16
CA GLU A 260 25.69 30.27 20.27
C GLU A 260 25.51 28.84 20.79
N SER A 261 26.34 27.91 20.31
CA SER A 261 26.31 26.53 20.79
C SER A 261 27.17 26.39 22.05
N SER A 262 26.56 25.99 23.18
CA SER A 262 27.29 25.74 24.44
C SER A 262 28.10 24.43 24.42
N ARG A 263 27.94 23.60 23.38
CA ARG A 263 28.56 22.27 23.28
C ARG A 263 29.97 22.29 22.68
N HIS A 264 30.39 23.42 22.13
CA HIS A 264 31.67 23.60 21.47
C HIS A 264 32.37 24.86 22.02
N TYR A 265 33.65 25.02 21.69
CA TYR A 265 34.44 26.21 22.03
C TYR A 265 34.74 26.41 23.52
N SER A 266 35.04 25.33 24.26
CA SER A 266 35.30 25.38 25.71
C SER A 266 36.52 26.25 26.07
N CYS A 267 37.60 26.17 25.29
CA CYS A 267 38.84 26.91 25.51
C CYS A 267 38.63 28.41 25.27
N THR A 268 38.03 28.80 24.14
CA THR A 268 37.72 30.19 23.83
C THR A 268 36.77 30.80 24.88
N ARG A 269 35.77 30.04 25.34
CA ARG A 269 34.84 30.49 26.39
C ARG A 269 35.55 30.75 27.72
N ALA A 270 36.38 29.81 28.17
CA ALA A 270 37.16 29.96 29.40
C ALA A 270 38.10 31.17 29.34
N TYR A 271 38.69 31.43 28.16
CA TYR A 271 39.54 32.59 27.94
C TYR A 271 38.76 33.91 28.05
N ILE A 272 37.61 34.02 27.37
CA ILE A 272 36.77 35.23 27.40
C ILE A 272 36.21 35.49 28.80
N THR A 273 35.76 34.45 29.52
CA THR A 273 35.27 34.61 30.89
C THR A 273 36.38 35.06 31.82
N GLY A 274 37.61 34.57 31.64
CA GLY A 274 38.79 35.04 32.36
C GLY A 274 39.11 36.51 32.09
N LEU A 275 39.06 36.95 30.83
CA LEU A 275 39.30 38.34 30.43
C LEU A 275 38.26 39.31 31.02
N LEU A 276 36.98 38.92 31.02
CA LEU A 276 35.89 39.76 31.53
C LEU A 276 35.80 39.76 33.07
N ARG A 277 36.38 38.75 33.74
CA ARG A 277 36.42 38.64 35.21
C ARG A 277 37.62 39.33 35.84
N LYS A 278 38.69 39.59 35.07
CA LYS A 278 39.86 40.39 35.50
C LYS A 278 39.62 41.92 35.48
N LYS A 279 38.35 42.32 35.44
CA LYS A 279 37.89 43.71 35.50
C LYS A 279 37.48 44.07 36.91
#